data_AF-A0A7W7W5P2-F1
#
_entry.id   AF-A0A7W7W5P2-F1
#
_cell.length_a   1.000
_cell.length_b   1.000
_cell.length_c   1.000
_cell.angle_alpha   90.00
_cell.angle_beta   90.00
_cell.angle_gamma   90.00
#
_symmetry.space_group_name_H-M   'P 1'
#
loop_
_entity.id
_entity.type
_entity.pdbx_description
1 polymer ?
#
loop_
_entity_poly.entity_id
_entity_poly.type
_entity_poly.pdbx_seq_one_letter_code
_entity_poly.pdbx_strand_id
1 'polypeptide(L)' 'MITAWKATHPSASGHQGAYDMREIVNAILYQGRTGCQWDYLPHDLPPRNAVYYYFAKWRE' A
#
# COMPACT_ATOMS: atom_id res chain seq x y z
N MET A 1 -13.11 0.97 -12.57
CA MET A 1 -13.22 1.55 -11.21
C MET A 1 -12.32 0.76 -10.29
N ILE A 2 -11.48 1.40 -9.49
CA ILE A 2 -10.35 0.82 -8.71
C ILE A 2 -10.68 -0.51 -7.99
N THR A 3 -11.93 -0.69 -7.57
CA THR A 3 -12.48 -1.91 -6.97
C THR A 3 -12.33 -3.17 -7.85
N ALA A 4 -12.51 -3.04 -9.17
CA ALA A 4 -12.39 -4.17 -10.10
C ALA A 4 -10.94 -4.66 -10.23
N TRP A 5 -9.98 -3.74 -10.27
CA TRP A 5 -8.55 -4.08 -10.31
C TRP A 5 -8.09 -4.74 -9.01
N LYS A 6 -8.62 -4.29 -7.86
CA LYS A 6 -8.36 -4.93 -6.56
C LYS A 6 -8.90 -6.36 -6.49
N ALA A 7 -10.04 -6.63 -7.11
CA ALA A 7 -10.60 -7.99 -7.17
C ALA A 7 -9.73 -8.96 -7.99
N THR A 8 -9.08 -8.47 -9.05
CA THR A 8 -8.14 -9.27 -9.87
C THR A 8 -6.81 -9.56 -9.16
N HIS A 9 -6.51 -8.85 -8.06
CA HIS A 9 -5.21 -8.89 -7.40
C HIS A 9 -5.34 -9.09 -5.90
N PRO A 10 -5.71 -10.31 -5.48
CA PRO A 10 -5.82 -10.63 -4.07
C PRO A 10 -4.46 -10.52 -3.39
N SER A 11 -4.44 -9.95 -2.18
CA SER A 11 -3.27 -10.01 -1.31
C SER A 11 -3.01 -11.46 -0.93
N ALA A 12 -1.74 -11.85 -0.86
CA ALA A 12 -1.31 -13.19 -0.44
C ALA A 12 -1.85 -13.57 0.97
N SER A 13 -2.27 -12.59 1.77
CA SER A 13 -2.86 -12.77 3.10
C SER A 13 -4.35 -13.15 3.09
N GLY A 14 -5.02 -13.19 1.93
CA GLY A 14 -6.48 -13.39 1.82
C GLY A 14 -7.33 -12.21 2.30
N HIS A 15 -6.74 -11.30 3.07
CA HIS A 15 -7.34 -10.01 3.40
C HIS A 15 -7.25 -9.13 2.15
N GLN A 16 -8.37 -8.97 1.43
CA GLN A 16 -8.54 -7.85 0.51
C GLN A 16 -8.44 -6.60 1.38
N GLY A 17 -7.22 -6.09 1.56
CA GLY A 17 -6.95 -4.97 2.44
C GLY A 17 -7.95 -3.88 2.14
N ALA A 18 -8.86 -3.65 3.10
CA ALA A 18 -9.94 -2.68 3.01
C ALA A 18 -9.42 -1.23 3.01
N TYR A 19 -8.10 -1.05 2.94
CA TYR A 19 -7.43 0.22 2.81
C TYR A 19 -7.86 0.92 1.54
N ASP A 20 -8.22 2.19 1.66
CA ASP A 20 -8.54 2.99 0.48
C ASP A 20 -7.29 3.12 -0.39
N MET A 21 -7.45 3.18 -1.72
CA MET A 21 -6.30 3.33 -2.61
C MET A 21 -5.57 4.66 -2.35
N ARG A 22 -6.29 5.70 -1.90
CA ARG A 22 -5.68 6.96 -1.48
C ARG A 22 -4.77 6.79 -0.28
N GLU A 23 -5.10 5.93 0.67
CA GLU A 23 -4.25 5.69 1.84
C GLU A 23 -2.95 4.99 1.46
N ILE A 24 -3.00 4.03 0.53
CA ILE A 24 -1.80 3.40 -0.04
C ILE A 24 -0.91 4.44 -0.72
N VAL A 25 -1.49 5.31 -1.55
CA VAL A 25 -0.73 6.38 -2.24
C VAL A 25 -0.17 7.38 -1.24
N ASN A 26 -0.94 7.79 -0.24
CA ASN A 26 -0.49 8.68 0.82
C ASN A 26 0.71 8.08 1.58
N ALA A 27 0.67 6.76 1.86
CA ALA A 27 1.77 6.08 2.52
C ALA A 27 3.05 6.03 1.67
N ILE A 28 2.93 5.78 0.35
CA ILE A 28 4.06 5.81 -0.58
C ILE A 28 4.63 7.23 -0.67
N LEU A 29 3.78 8.25 -0.79
CA LEU A 29 4.21 9.65 -0.84
C LEU A 29 4.87 10.10 0.47
N TYR A 30 4.34 9.65 1.62
CA TYR A 30 4.94 9.91 2.93
C TYR A 30 6.34 9.29 3.02
N GLN A 31 6.49 8.02 2.62
CA GLN A 31 7.78 7.34 2.59
C GLN A 31 8.77 8.06 1.66
N GLY A 32 8.34 8.44 0.46
CA GLY A 32 9.19 9.17 -0.49
C GLY A 32 9.59 10.57 -0.03
N ARG A 33 8.70 11.27 0.68
CA ARG A 33 8.96 12.62 1.20
C ARG A 33 9.87 12.63 2.41
N THR A 34 9.71 11.66 3.30
CA THR A 34 10.47 11.58 4.56
C THR A 34 11.75 10.76 4.43
N GLY A 35 11.82 9.85 3.46
CA GLY A 35 12.91 8.90 3.31
C GLY A 35 12.99 7.87 4.43
N CYS A 36 11.93 7.70 5.24
CA CYS A 36 11.93 6.75 6.34
C CYS A 36 12.03 5.30 5.82
N GLN A 37 12.65 4.41 6.61
CA GLN A 37 12.62 2.99 6.28
C GLN A 37 11.18 2.47 6.38
N TRP A 38 10.85 1.47 5.58
CA TRP A 38 9.50 0.88 5.53
C TRP A 38 9.02 0.34 6.89
N ASP A 39 9.92 -0.12 7.75
CA ASP A 39 9.59 -0.58 9.11
C ASP A 39 9.23 0.57 10.08
N TYR A 40 9.62 1.80 9.77
CA TYR A 40 9.27 3.00 10.54
C TYR A 40 8.04 3.73 10.00
N LEU A 41 7.27 3.09 9.11
CA LEU A 41 6.06 3.70 8.61
C LEU A 41 5.05 3.90 9.77
N PRO A 42 4.46 5.10 9.93
CA PRO A 42 3.49 5.38 10.98
C PRO A 42 2.33 4.38 10.99
N HIS A 43 1.88 3.98 12.19
CA HIS A 43 0.74 3.08 12.36
C HIS A 43 -0.62 3.66 11.93
N ASP A 44 -0.69 4.98 11.72
CA ASP A 44 -1.85 5.67 11.16
C ASP A 44 -2.04 5.37 9.66
N LEU A 45 -0.97 4.94 8.99
CA LEU A 45 -0.97 4.55 7.59
C LEU A 45 -1.19 3.03 7.44
N PRO A 46 -1.62 2.57 6.25
CA PRO A 46 -1.74 1.14 5.96
C PRO A 46 -0.43 0.41 6.27
N PRO A 47 -0.50 -0.87 6.68
CA PRO A 47 0.67 -1.64 7.08
C PRO A 47 1.69 -1.71 5.94
N ARG A 48 2.97 -1.59 6.31
CA ARG A 48 4.10 -1.53 5.37
C ARG A 48 4.07 -2.62 4.30
N ASN A 49 3.66 -3.84 4.66
CA ASN A 49 3.59 -4.97 3.73
C ASN A 49 2.55 -4.74 2.62
N ALA A 50 1.40 -4.15 2.96
CA ALA A 50 0.39 -3.77 1.98
C ALA A 50 0.93 -2.65 1.08
N VAL A 51 1.44 -1.58 1.67
CA VAL A 51 1.96 -0.43 0.91
C VAL A 51 3.09 -0.86 -0.04
N TYR A 52 4.02 -1.68 0.45
CA TYR A 52 5.14 -2.20 -0.33
C TYR A 52 4.68 -3.11 -1.47
N TYR A 53 3.65 -3.93 -1.27
CA TYR A 53 3.07 -4.75 -2.34
C TYR A 53 2.60 -3.88 -3.52
N TYR A 54 1.86 -2.81 -3.25
CA TYR A 54 1.41 -1.88 -4.30
C TYR A 54 2.59 -1.12 -4.93
N PHE A 55 3.53 -0.66 -4.10
CA PHE A 55 4.73 0.04 -4.59
C PHE A 55 5.57 -0.83 -5.53
N ALA A 56 5.87 -2.07 -5.14
CA ALA A 56 6.63 -3.01 -5.95
C ALA A 56 5.93 -3.29 -7.28
N LYS A 57 4.60 -3.44 -7.25
CA LYS A 57 3.78 -3.72 -8.41
C LYS A 57 3.62 -2.56 -9.40
N TRP A 58 3.74 -1.31 -8.94
CA TRP A 58 3.70 -0.13 -9.80
C TRP A 58 5.07 0.29 -10.32
N ARG A 59 6.15 -0.22 -9.71
CA ARG A 59 7.52 0.04 -10.15
C ARG A 59 7.96 -0.88 -11.29
N GLU A 60 7.28 -2.01 -11.45
CA GLU A 60 7.39 -2.92 -12.60
C GLU A 60 6.59 -2.38 -13.80
#